data_AF-A0A2P6UZ20-F1
#
_entry.id   AF-A0A2P6UZ20-F1
#
_cell.length_a   1.000
_cell.length_b   1.000
_cell.length_c   1.000
_cell.angle_alpha   90.00
_cell.angle_beta   90.00
_cell.angle_gamma   90.00
#
_symmetry.space_group_name_H-M   'P 1'
#
loop_
_entity.id
_entity.type
_entity.pdbx_description
1 polymer ?
#
loop_
_entity_poly.entity_id
_entity_poly.type
_entity_poly.pdbx_seq_one_letter_code
_entity_poly.pdbx_strand_id
1 'polypeptide(L)'
;MCAPFPLVQAFATNGDAQVDLARGHQRAEKSLAAAHDWIEQIEAQPGIVKAMDAEMLLQQDHPILEDDHMFGAFLAKGIVDDLTGYYNTNEKKFYSVISLGREVCGFPRIVHGGLTAAIIDESFGGLLFALKQSKALNFWGPAYTVQLEVSYKSKITAGRTVLCTTEVESMEGRKLWMKAIVSDGPDGQVYATARALFVAPKPHKMVQDVGKYLLRRMFGDA
;
A
#
# COMPACT_ATOMS: atom_id res chain seq x y z
N MET A 1 -46.32 8.28 -1.01
CA MET A 1 -45.56 8.49 -2.26
C MET A 1 -44.26 9.20 -1.88
N CYS A 2 -43.18 8.46 -1.66
CA CYS A 2 -41.85 9.03 -1.45
C CYS A 2 -41.13 9.10 -2.80
N ALA A 3 -40.58 10.27 -3.14
CA ALA A 3 -39.78 10.46 -4.35
C ALA A 3 -38.46 9.67 -4.25
N PRO A 4 -37.93 9.15 -5.37
CA PRO A 4 -36.63 8.48 -5.37
C PRO A 4 -35.50 9.52 -5.25
N PHE A 5 -34.54 9.24 -4.36
CA PHE A 5 -33.24 9.92 -4.34
C PHE A 5 -32.50 9.66 -5.65
N PRO A 6 -31.88 10.66 -6.30
CA PRO A 6 -31.02 10.39 -7.44
C PRO A 6 -29.72 9.75 -6.95
N LEU A 7 -29.45 8.54 -7.45
CA LEU A 7 -28.13 7.93 -7.46
C LEU A 7 -27.18 8.84 -8.25
N VAL A 8 -26.35 9.61 -7.55
CA VAL A 8 -25.21 10.27 -8.19
C VAL A 8 -24.12 9.21 -8.36
N GLN A 9 -24.17 8.49 -9.48
CA GLN A 9 -22.97 7.84 -10.03
C GLN A 9 -22.18 8.91 -10.78
N ALA A 10 -21.29 9.59 -10.07
CA ALA A 10 -20.16 10.27 -10.71
C ALA A 10 -18.98 9.30 -10.62
N PHE A 11 -18.83 8.43 -11.61
CA PHE A 11 -17.54 7.79 -11.84
C PHE A 11 -16.61 8.87 -12.38
N ALA A 12 -15.53 9.13 -11.65
CA ALA A 12 -14.49 10.06 -12.06
C ALA A 12 -13.96 9.64 -13.44
N THR A 13 -13.92 10.58 -14.38
CA THR A 13 -13.28 10.34 -15.68
C THR A 13 -11.77 10.31 -15.49
N ASN A 14 -11.01 9.73 -16.44
CA ASN A 14 -9.53 9.74 -16.38
C ASN A 14 -8.92 11.15 -16.18
N GLY A 15 -9.62 12.21 -16.63
CA GLY A 15 -9.20 13.58 -16.40
C GLY A 15 -9.34 14.04 -14.94
N ASP A 16 -10.33 13.54 -14.21
CA ASP A 16 -10.56 13.91 -12.80
C ASP A 16 -9.50 13.28 -11.88
N ALA A 17 -9.13 12.02 -12.14
CA ALA A 17 -8.09 11.32 -11.38
C ALA A 17 -6.71 11.97 -11.53
N GLN A 18 -6.33 12.39 -12.74
CA GLN A 18 -5.06 13.12 -12.97
C GLN A 18 -5.03 14.49 -12.29
N VAL A 19 -6.16 15.22 -12.28
CA VAL A 19 -6.26 16.51 -11.59
C VAL A 19 -6.15 16.32 -10.08
N ASP A 20 -6.79 15.30 -9.52
CA ASP A 20 -6.73 15.04 -8.08
C ASP A 20 -5.33 14.54 -7.64
N LEU A 21 -4.64 13.76 -8.47
CA LEU A 21 -3.24 13.38 -8.24
C LEU A 21 -2.31 14.61 -8.26
N ALA A 22 -2.45 15.50 -9.25
CA ALA A 22 -1.64 16.72 -9.32
C ALA A 22 -1.84 17.62 -8.08
N ARG A 23 -3.09 17.71 -7.58
CA ARG A 23 -3.39 18.39 -6.32
C ARG A 23 -2.78 17.67 -5.12
N GLY A 24 -2.76 16.34 -5.12
CA GLY A 24 -2.07 15.51 -4.13
C GLY A 24 -0.59 15.84 -4.07
N HIS A 25 0.12 15.74 -5.20
CA HIS A 25 1.54 16.09 -5.30
C HIS A 25 1.82 17.50 -4.81
N GLN A 26 1.01 18.49 -5.20
CA GLN A 26 1.16 19.87 -4.71
C GLN A 26 1.03 19.98 -3.19
N ARG A 27 0.12 19.22 -2.56
CA ARG A 27 0.01 19.17 -1.09
C ARG A 27 1.20 18.46 -0.45
N ALA A 28 1.73 17.43 -1.10
CA ALA A 28 2.89 16.66 -0.66
C ALA A 28 4.23 17.40 -0.78
N GLU A 29 4.37 18.37 -1.70
CA GLU A 29 5.64 19.08 -1.99
C GLU A 29 6.40 19.49 -0.73
N LYS A 30 5.70 20.12 0.23
CA LYS A 30 6.33 20.60 1.46
C LYS A 30 6.84 19.46 2.35
N SER A 31 6.07 18.37 2.48
CA SER A 31 6.46 17.26 3.35
C SER A 31 7.53 16.39 2.69
N LEU A 32 7.48 16.22 1.37
CA LEU A 32 8.50 15.54 0.57
C LEU A 32 9.83 16.32 0.57
N ALA A 33 9.80 17.64 0.46
CA ALA A 33 11.00 18.46 0.57
C ALA A 33 11.68 18.32 1.95
N ALA A 34 10.90 18.16 3.01
CA ALA A 34 11.44 17.89 4.35
C ALA A 34 11.98 16.45 4.49
N ALA A 35 11.54 15.53 3.65
CA ALA A 35 11.95 14.13 3.61
C ALA A 35 13.08 13.85 2.59
N HIS A 36 13.41 14.84 1.76
CA HIS A 36 14.27 14.72 0.59
C HIS A 36 15.57 13.95 0.86
N ASP A 37 16.31 14.38 1.88
CA ASP A 37 17.64 13.83 2.18
C ASP A 37 17.60 12.32 2.44
N TRP A 38 16.58 11.84 3.16
CA TRP A 38 16.48 10.40 3.45
C TRP A 38 15.82 9.60 2.33
N ILE A 39 15.03 10.24 1.46
CA ILE A 39 14.54 9.62 0.22
C ILE A 39 15.73 9.36 -0.72
N GLU A 40 16.59 10.36 -0.94
CA GLU A 40 17.81 10.20 -1.74
C GLU A 40 18.74 9.12 -1.17
N GLN A 41 18.86 9.04 0.17
CA GLN A 41 19.62 7.97 0.81
C GLN A 41 19.07 6.58 0.51
N ILE A 42 17.75 6.42 0.43
CA ILE A 42 17.11 5.16 0.02
C ILE A 42 17.42 4.90 -1.46
N GLU A 43 17.18 5.87 -2.34
CA GLU A 43 17.38 5.72 -3.78
C GLU A 43 18.83 5.39 -4.17
N ALA A 44 19.80 5.88 -3.40
CA ALA A 44 21.21 5.64 -3.61
C ALA A 44 21.68 4.23 -3.18
N GLN A 45 20.87 3.44 -2.49
CA GLN A 45 21.31 2.11 -2.03
C GLN A 45 21.48 1.13 -3.21
N PRO A 46 22.54 0.30 -3.20
CA PRO A 46 22.73 -0.71 -4.23
C PRO A 46 21.56 -1.70 -4.30
N GLY A 47 21.03 -1.92 -5.50
CA GLY A 47 19.95 -2.89 -5.76
C GLY A 47 18.54 -2.35 -5.53
N ILE A 48 18.38 -1.04 -5.29
CA ILE A 48 17.09 -0.38 -5.24
C ILE A 48 16.48 -0.28 -6.63
N VAL A 49 15.20 -0.61 -6.71
CA VAL A 49 14.36 -0.35 -7.88
C VAL A 49 13.07 0.34 -7.41
N LYS A 50 12.60 1.32 -8.17
CA LYS A 50 11.25 1.86 -7.97
C LYS A 50 10.24 0.81 -8.42
N ALA A 51 9.50 0.26 -7.47
CA ALA A 51 8.57 -0.84 -7.70
C ALA A 51 7.15 -0.35 -7.97
N MET A 52 6.77 0.81 -7.42
CA MET A 52 5.47 1.45 -7.64
C MET A 52 5.56 2.95 -7.35
N ASP A 53 4.62 3.71 -7.91
CA ASP A 53 4.33 5.09 -7.55
C ASP A 53 2.82 5.36 -7.66
N ALA A 54 2.40 6.54 -7.20
CA ALA A 54 1.00 6.95 -7.17
C ALA A 54 0.36 6.96 -8.56
N GLU A 55 1.11 7.34 -9.60
CA GLU A 55 0.60 7.30 -10.98
C GLU A 55 0.30 5.88 -11.41
N MET A 56 1.21 4.92 -11.17
CA MET A 56 0.98 3.51 -11.47
C MET A 56 -0.23 2.93 -10.73
N LEU A 57 -0.49 3.35 -9.48
CA LEU A 57 -1.63 2.90 -8.68
C LEU A 57 -2.98 3.46 -9.14
N LEU A 58 -2.99 4.59 -9.86
CA LEU A 58 -4.22 5.24 -10.35
C LEU A 58 -4.56 4.89 -11.81
N GLN A 59 -3.74 4.09 -12.49
CA GLN A 59 -4.04 3.63 -13.85
C GLN A 59 -5.22 2.65 -13.85
N GLN A 60 -6.28 2.98 -14.59
CA GLN A 60 -7.52 2.18 -14.69
C GLN A 60 -7.31 0.74 -15.25
N ASP A 61 -6.25 0.51 -16.02
CA ASP A 61 -5.94 -0.80 -16.62
C ASP A 61 -4.72 -1.45 -15.95
N HIS A 62 -4.59 -1.35 -14.62
CA HIS A 62 -3.46 -1.98 -13.94
C HIS A 62 -3.62 -3.52 -13.95
N PRO A 63 -2.67 -4.29 -14.53
CA PRO A 63 -2.83 -5.74 -14.74
C PRO A 63 -2.89 -6.58 -13.45
N ILE A 64 -2.74 -5.95 -12.28
CA ILE A 64 -2.67 -6.58 -10.96
C ILE A 64 -3.64 -5.95 -9.95
N LEU A 65 -4.09 -4.71 -10.16
CA LEU A 65 -4.91 -3.96 -9.20
C LEU A 65 -6.23 -3.62 -9.90
N GLU A 66 -7.34 -4.07 -9.33
CA GLU A 66 -8.67 -3.73 -9.84
C GLU A 66 -9.02 -2.28 -9.45
N ASP A 67 -10.02 -1.69 -10.13
CA ASP A 67 -10.46 -0.29 -9.95
C ASP A 67 -10.91 0.06 -8.51
N ASP A 68 -11.01 -0.94 -7.63
CA ASP A 68 -11.44 -0.83 -6.24
C ASP A 68 -10.27 -0.85 -5.23
N HIS A 69 -9.02 -0.77 -5.69
CA HIS A 69 -7.86 -0.80 -4.81
C HIS A 69 -7.85 0.35 -3.79
N MET A 70 -7.86 0.01 -2.50
CA MET A 70 -8.07 0.95 -1.39
C MET A 70 -7.08 2.13 -1.41
N PHE A 71 -5.80 1.89 -1.69
CA PHE A 71 -4.80 2.98 -1.73
C PHE A 71 -4.94 3.87 -2.98
N GLY A 72 -5.44 3.33 -4.09
CA GLY A 72 -5.84 4.15 -5.24
C GLY A 72 -6.98 5.10 -4.86
N ALA A 73 -7.98 4.61 -4.11
CA ALA A 73 -9.05 5.46 -3.58
C ALA A 73 -8.54 6.52 -2.59
N PHE A 74 -7.57 6.19 -1.73
CA PHE A 74 -6.96 7.15 -0.81
C PHE A 74 -6.21 8.27 -1.53
N LEU A 75 -5.46 7.93 -2.59
CA LEU A 75 -4.78 8.89 -3.45
C LEU A 75 -5.79 9.79 -4.16
N ALA A 76 -6.81 9.21 -4.79
CA ALA A 76 -7.85 9.96 -5.49
C ALA A 76 -8.65 10.90 -4.57
N LYS A 77 -8.76 10.58 -3.28
CA LYS A 77 -9.44 11.44 -2.28
C LYS A 77 -8.51 12.37 -1.53
N GLY A 78 -7.19 12.33 -1.75
CA GLY A 78 -6.23 13.15 -1.02
C GLY A 78 -6.09 12.81 0.47
N ILE A 79 -6.47 11.60 0.85
CA ILE A 79 -6.21 11.05 2.18
C ILE A 79 -4.71 10.74 2.26
N VAL A 80 -4.19 10.12 1.21
CA VAL A 80 -2.76 10.05 0.92
C VAL A 80 -2.50 11.05 -0.20
N ASP A 81 -1.56 11.95 0.02
CA ASP A 81 -1.20 12.99 -0.95
C ASP A 81 -0.22 12.48 -2.00
N ASP A 82 0.66 11.55 -1.63
CA ASP A 82 1.62 10.89 -2.53
C ASP A 82 2.06 9.54 -1.94
N LEU A 83 2.44 8.60 -2.79
CA LEU A 83 3.02 7.32 -2.42
C LEU A 83 4.06 6.87 -3.46
N THR A 84 5.24 6.48 -2.98
CA THR A 84 6.25 5.80 -3.80
C THR A 84 6.78 4.57 -3.07
N GLY A 85 6.92 3.46 -3.77
CA GLY A 85 7.43 2.20 -3.23
C GLY A 85 8.73 1.79 -3.91
N TYR A 86 9.78 1.55 -3.11
CA TYR A 86 11.08 1.07 -3.56
C TYR A 86 11.34 -0.34 -3.04
N TYR A 87 11.89 -1.20 -3.88
CA TYR A 87 12.29 -2.55 -3.49
C TYR A 87 13.82 -2.70 -3.56
N ASN A 88 14.43 -3.11 -2.45
CA ASN A 88 15.84 -3.51 -2.44
C ASN A 88 15.95 -5.00 -2.74
N THR A 89 16.45 -5.31 -3.93
CA THR A 89 16.60 -6.67 -4.44
C THR A 89 17.65 -7.50 -3.71
N ASN A 90 18.65 -6.84 -3.11
CA ASN A 90 19.72 -7.51 -2.36
C ASN A 90 19.26 -7.93 -0.96
N GLU A 91 18.48 -7.06 -0.31
CA GLU A 91 18.07 -7.26 1.09
C GLU A 91 16.65 -7.82 1.25
N LYS A 92 15.87 -7.89 0.16
CA LYS A 92 14.43 -8.23 0.19
C LYS A 92 13.65 -7.33 1.14
N LYS A 93 13.99 -6.03 1.11
CA LYS A 93 13.32 -4.97 1.85
C LYS A 93 12.50 -4.11 0.91
N PHE A 94 11.38 -3.60 1.41
CA PHE A 94 10.54 -2.66 0.68
C PHE A 94 10.39 -1.39 1.49
N TYR A 95 10.51 -0.25 0.82
CA TYR A 95 10.40 1.08 1.40
C TYR A 95 9.20 1.77 0.77
N SER A 96 8.14 1.95 1.56
CA SER A 96 7.02 2.78 1.18
C SER A 96 7.24 4.19 1.73
N VAL A 97 7.34 5.17 0.85
CA VAL A 97 7.37 6.60 1.17
C VAL A 97 5.95 7.13 0.97
N ILE A 98 5.29 7.54 2.05
CA ILE A 98 3.88 7.95 2.02
C ILE A 98 3.75 9.38 2.54
N SER A 99 3.26 10.29 1.71
CA SER A 99 2.88 11.64 2.11
C SER A 99 1.42 11.66 2.55
N LEU A 100 1.19 11.98 3.82
CA LEU A 100 -0.15 11.94 4.40
C LEU A 100 -0.84 13.29 4.28
N GLY A 101 -2.12 13.28 3.91
CA GLY A 101 -2.99 14.45 3.98
C GLY A 101 -3.24 14.92 5.42
N ARG A 102 -4.06 15.96 5.57
CA ARG A 102 -4.50 16.45 6.90
C ARG A 102 -5.75 15.76 7.41
N GLU A 103 -6.58 15.24 6.51
CA GLU A 103 -7.86 14.58 6.81
C GLU A 103 -7.70 13.09 7.18
N VAL A 104 -6.62 12.80 7.92
CA VAL A 104 -6.21 11.44 8.33
C VAL A 104 -6.24 11.26 9.85
N CYS A 105 -6.80 12.23 10.57
CA CYS A 105 -6.64 12.34 12.01
C CYS A 105 -7.66 11.49 12.78
N GLY A 106 -7.20 10.76 13.81
CA GLY A 106 -8.08 10.13 14.81
C GLY A 106 -8.26 10.96 16.08
N PHE A 107 -7.26 11.78 16.38
CA PHE A 107 -7.28 12.84 17.40
C PHE A 107 -6.80 14.12 16.72
N PRO A 108 -7.20 15.33 17.14
CA PRO A 108 -6.79 16.57 16.47
C PRO A 108 -5.29 16.63 16.13
N ARG A 109 -4.99 16.66 14.82
CA ARG A 109 -3.64 16.69 14.20
C ARG A 109 -2.78 15.44 14.34
N ILE A 110 -3.32 14.34 14.87
CA ILE A 110 -2.63 13.05 15.03
C ILE A 110 -3.26 12.03 14.09
N VAL A 111 -2.45 11.41 13.24
CA VAL A 111 -2.87 10.37 12.30
C VAL A 111 -3.57 9.23 13.04
N HIS A 112 -4.70 8.77 12.50
CA HIS A 112 -5.47 7.67 13.07
C HIS A 112 -4.65 6.37 13.07
N GLY A 113 -4.61 5.67 14.21
CA GLY A 113 -3.85 4.41 14.33
C GLY A 113 -4.31 3.36 13.31
N GLY A 114 -5.61 3.28 13.03
CA GLY A 114 -6.15 2.42 11.98
C GLY A 114 -5.63 2.74 10.57
N LEU A 115 -5.40 4.02 10.23
CA LEU A 115 -4.77 4.34 8.94
C LEU A 115 -3.30 3.91 8.93
N THR A 116 -2.60 4.07 10.07
CA THR A 116 -1.23 3.57 10.20
C THR A 116 -1.16 2.05 10.01
N ALA A 117 -2.11 1.30 10.57
CA ALA A 117 -2.22 -0.15 10.34
C ALA A 117 -2.51 -0.49 8.87
N ALA A 118 -3.38 0.27 8.20
CA ALA A 118 -3.66 0.10 6.77
C ALA A 118 -2.41 0.35 5.90
N ILE A 119 -1.63 1.40 6.19
CA ILE A 119 -0.35 1.68 5.52
C ILE A 119 0.64 0.54 5.70
N ILE A 120 0.69 -0.05 6.89
CA ILE A 120 1.56 -1.19 7.18
C ILE A 120 1.13 -2.41 6.36
N ASP A 121 -0.16 -2.75 6.34
CA ASP A 121 -0.67 -3.91 5.59
C ASP A 121 -0.44 -3.75 4.09
N GLU A 122 -0.70 -2.56 3.55
CA GLU A 122 -0.40 -2.22 2.16
C GLU A 122 1.09 -2.35 1.83
N SER A 123 1.97 -1.86 2.72
CA SER A 123 3.43 -1.95 2.52
C SER A 123 3.93 -3.40 2.59
N PHE A 124 3.25 -4.28 3.33
CA PHE A 124 3.49 -5.72 3.25
C PHE A 124 3.01 -6.30 1.92
N GLY A 125 1.88 -5.83 1.39
CA GLY A 125 1.41 -6.13 0.04
C GLY A 125 2.42 -5.76 -1.04
N GLY A 126 3.02 -4.56 -0.94
CA GLY A 126 4.08 -4.10 -1.83
C GLY A 126 5.32 -4.99 -1.81
N LEU A 127 5.79 -5.39 -0.62
CA LEU A 127 6.88 -6.35 -0.49
C LEU A 127 6.52 -7.73 -1.08
N LEU A 128 5.33 -8.25 -0.76
CA LEU A 128 4.84 -9.52 -1.31
C LEU A 128 4.79 -9.49 -2.85
N PHE A 129 4.33 -8.38 -3.43
CA PHE A 129 4.33 -8.17 -4.86
C PHE A 129 5.74 -8.18 -5.46
N ALA A 130 6.68 -7.44 -4.87
CA ALA A 130 8.06 -7.38 -5.33
C ALA A 130 8.78 -8.74 -5.22
N LEU A 131 8.53 -9.49 -4.13
CA LEU A 131 9.04 -10.85 -3.95
C LEU A 131 8.49 -11.81 -5.02
N LYS A 132 7.22 -11.66 -5.40
CA LYS A 132 6.59 -12.46 -6.45
C LYS A 132 7.23 -12.17 -7.81
N GLN A 133 7.42 -10.90 -8.16
CA GLN A 133 8.04 -10.49 -9.44
C GLN A 133 9.48 -11.00 -9.54
N SER A 134 10.24 -10.92 -8.44
CA SER A 134 11.61 -11.43 -8.37
C SER A 134 11.72 -12.95 -8.19
N LYS A 135 10.60 -13.69 -8.19
CA LYS A 135 10.55 -15.14 -7.98
C LYS A 135 11.23 -15.59 -6.67
N ALA A 136 11.19 -14.74 -5.64
CA ALA A 136 11.83 -14.96 -4.35
C ALA A 136 10.91 -15.64 -3.32
N LEU A 137 9.71 -16.08 -3.72
CA LEU A 137 8.73 -16.76 -2.87
C LEU A 137 8.88 -18.28 -2.90
N ASN A 138 8.65 -18.93 -1.74
CA ASN A 138 8.66 -20.39 -1.59
C ASN A 138 7.33 -21.06 -1.97
N PHE A 139 6.36 -20.28 -2.44
CA PHE A 139 5.04 -20.76 -2.83
C PHE A 139 4.57 -20.07 -4.10
N TRP A 140 3.62 -20.70 -4.79
CA TRP A 140 2.97 -20.16 -5.98
C TRP A 140 1.58 -19.61 -5.64
N GLY A 141 1.15 -18.58 -6.37
CA GLY A 141 -0.16 -17.94 -6.21
C GLY A 141 -0.17 -16.74 -5.25
N PRO A 142 -1.36 -16.22 -4.91
CA PRO A 142 -1.52 -15.11 -3.97
C PRO A 142 -1.25 -15.55 -2.52
N ALA A 143 -0.98 -14.59 -1.65
CA ALA A 143 -1.01 -14.78 -0.21
C ALA A 143 -1.84 -13.67 0.44
N TYR A 144 -2.52 -14.01 1.53
CA TYR A 144 -3.45 -13.12 2.21
C TYR A 144 -3.01 -12.89 3.66
N THR A 145 -3.25 -11.69 4.18
CA THR A 145 -3.03 -11.36 5.58
C THR A 145 -3.92 -12.24 6.46
N VAL A 146 -3.29 -13.02 7.35
CA VAL A 146 -3.97 -13.85 8.35
C VAL A 146 -3.86 -13.24 9.74
N GLN A 147 -2.76 -12.52 10.00
CA GLN A 147 -2.52 -11.82 11.26
C GLN A 147 -1.74 -10.54 10.98
N LEU A 148 -2.14 -9.46 11.64
CA LEU A 148 -1.41 -8.20 11.70
C LEU A 148 -1.37 -7.72 13.15
N GLU A 149 -0.17 -7.63 13.71
CA GLU A 149 0.08 -7.08 15.04
C GLU A 149 0.83 -5.76 14.92
N VAL A 150 0.29 -4.69 15.51
CA VAL A 150 0.86 -3.33 15.45
C VAL A 150 1.11 -2.80 16.85
N SER A 151 2.34 -2.35 17.09
CA SER A 151 2.75 -1.65 18.30
C SER A 151 3.01 -0.17 17.99
N TYR A 152 2.16 0.71 18.51
CA TYR A 152 2.32 2.17 18.38
C TYR A 152 3.32 2.69 19.42
N LYS A 153 4.38 3.37 18.95
CA LYS A 153 5.51 3.84 19.77
C LYS A 153 5.48 5.35 19.98
N SER A 154 5.11 6.12 18.95
CA SER A 154 4.97 7.57 19.03
C SER A 154 3.89 8.10 18.08
N LYS A 155 3.49 9.35 18.28
CA LYS A 155 2.43 10.00 17.50
C LYS A 155 2.96 10.44 16.14
N ILE A 156 2.18 10.21 15.08
CA ILE A 156 2.44 10.79 13.76
C ILE A 156 1.61 12.07 13.63
N THR A 157 2.26 13.18 13.31
CA THR A 157 1.57 14.44 13.00
C THR A 157 1.03 14.37 11.57
N ALA A 158 -0.23 14.74 11.36
CA ALA A 158 -0.83 14.76 10.01
C ALA A 158 -0.17 15.80 9.09
N GLY A 159 -0.21 15.59 7.77
CA GLY A 159 0.51 16.45 6.81
C GLY A 159 2.03 16.20 6.74
N ARG A 160 2.47 15.00 7.15
CA ARG A 160 3.89 14.60 7.14
C ARG A 160 4.09 13.43 6.17
N THR A 161 5.30 13.34 5.65
CA THR A 161 5.77 12.15 4.93
C THR A 161 6.32 11.17 5.95
N VAL A 162 5.96 9.90 5.81
CA VAL A 162 6.43 8.79 6.65
C VAL A 162 7.05 7.71 5.79
N LEU A 163 8.02 7.01 6.37
CA LEU A 163 8.63 5.81 5.80
C LEU A 163 8.05 4.58 6.48
N CYS A 164 7.46 3.66 5.71
CA CYS A 164 7.17 2.30 6.16
C CYS A 164 8.18 1.35 5.50
N THR A 165 9.11 0.81 6.29
CA THR A 165 10.06 -0.20 5.84
C THR A 165 9.52 -1.57 6.19
N THR A 166 9.37 -2.46 5.21
CA THR A 166 8.96 -3.85 5.42
C THR A 166 10.03 -4.83 4.96
N GLU A 167 10.16 -5.96 5.64
CA GLU A 167 11.14 -6.98 5.30
C GLU A 167 10.66 -8.39 5.65
N VAL A 168 11.22 -9.39 4.97
CA VAL A 168 10.95 -10.81 5.26
C VAL A 168 11.60 -11.20 6.59
N GLU A 169 10.80 -11.72 7.51
CA GLU A 169 11.31 -12.30 8.75
C GLU A 169 11.58 -13.80 8.59
N SER A 170 10.63 -14.55 8.03
CA SER A 170 10.82 -15.98 7.73
C SER A 170 9.82 -16.50 6.70
N MET A 171 10.14 -17.64 6.09
CA MET A 171 9.30 -18.29 5.08
C MET A 171 9.26 -19.80 5.32
N GLU A 172 8.07 -20.34 5.57
CA GLU A 172 7.87 -21.75 5.91
C GLU A 172 6.73 -22.34 5.08
N GLY A 173 7.09 -23.03 3.99
CA GLY A 173 6.13 -23.59 3.04
C GLY A 173 5.24 -22.49 2.46
N ARG A 174 3.96 -22.45 2.86
CA ARG A 174 2.96 -21.47 2.41
C ARG A 174 2.85 -20.23 3.31
N LYS A 175 3.62 -20.16 4.38
CA LYS A 175 3.59 -19.07 5.36
C LYS A 175 4.74 -18.10 5.11
N LEU A 176 4.44 -16.82 5.11
CA LEU A 176 5.39 -15.72 5.02
C LEU A 176 5.20 -14.81 6.24
N TRP A 177 6.21 -14.78 7.10
CA TRP A 177 6.28 -13.81 8.19
C TRP A 177 7.07 -12.59 7.72
N MET A 178 6.52 -11.41 7.99
CA MET A 178 7.14 -10.13 7.67
C MET A 178 7.07 -9.20 8.87
N LYS A 179 8.00 -8.26 8.93
CA LYS A 179 8.03 -7.19 9.94
C LYS A 179 8.13 -5.83 9.29
N ALA A 180 7.60 -4.82 9.97
CA ALA A 180 7.55 -3.45 9.50
C ALA A 180 7.97 -2.44 10.57
N ILE A 181 8.55 -1.33 10.13
CA ILE A 181 8.84 -0.15 10.94
C ILE A 181 8.29 1.07 10.21
N VAL A 182 7.42 1.84 10.88
CA VAL A 182 6.97 3.16 10.43
C VAL A 182 7.80 4.21 11.15
N SER A 183 8.42 5.13 10.41
CA SER A 183 9.43 6.06 10.92
C SER A 183 9.51 7.37 10.12
N ASP A 184 10.22 8.36 10.66
CA ASP A 184 10.59 9.61 9.96
C ASP A 184 11.91 9.44 9.19
N GLY A 185 11.88 8.60 8.15
CA GLY A 185 13.09 8.16 7.44
C GLY A 185 13.86 7.05 8.18
N PRO A 186 14.93 6.50 7.56
CA PRO A 186 15.61 5.28 8.02
C PRO A 186 16.18 5.36 9.43
N ASP A 187 16.73 6.52 9.81
CA ASP A 187 17.36 6.76 11.11
C ASP A 187 16.51 7.66 12.04
N GLY A 188 15.25 7.90 11.66
CA GLY A 188 14.38 8.84 12.35
C GLY A 188 13.59 8.27 13.53
N GLN A 189 12.65 9.07 14.03
CA GLN A 189 11.75 8.66 15.10
C GLN A 189 10.87 7.49 14.63
N VAL A 190 10.88 6.40 15.40
CA VAL A 190 9.97 5.27 15.19
C VAL A 190 8.57 5.61 15.70
N TYR A 191 7.59 5.49 14.82
CA TYR A 191 6.16 5.73 15.09
C TYR A 191 5.43 4.45 15.44
N ALA A 192 5.66 3.38 14.70
CA ALA A 192 5.06 2.08 14.94
C ALA A 192 5.98 0.96 14.47
N THR A 193 5.84 -0.21 15.08
CA THR A 193 6.43 -1.47 14.61
C THR A 193 5.32 -2.47 14.39
N ALA A 194 5.47 -3.37 13.42
CA ALA A 194 4.48 -4.41 13.20
C ALA A 194 5.09 -5.73 12.76
N ARG A 195 4.30 -6.78 12.94
CA ARG A 195 4.59 -8.13 12.48
C ARG A 195 3.34 -8.73 11.88
N ALA A 196 3.46 -9.37 10.72
CA ALA A 196 2.33 -9.94 10.02
C ALA A 196 2.63 -11.35 9.50
N LEU A 197 1.58 -12.16 9.44
CA LEU A 197 1.59 -13.47 8.80
C LEU A 197 0.72 -13.43 7.55
N PHE A 198 1.34 -13.72 6.41
CA PHE A 198 0.68 -13.94 5.14
C PHE A 198 0.68 -15.43 4.81
N VAL A 199 -0.44 -15.94 4.29
CA VAL A 199 -0.58 -17.36 3.96
C VAL A 199 -1.15 -17.54 2.55
N ALA A 200 -0.43 -18.30 1.72
CA ALA A 200 -0.94 -18.73 0.42
C ALA A 200 -2.01 -19.83 0.58
N PRO A 201 -3.12 -19.82 -0.17
CA PRO A 201 -4.12 -20.88 -0.13
C PRO A 201 -3.54 -22.27 -0.42
N LYS A 202 -4.22 -23.32 0.03
CA LYS A 202 -3.85 -24.69 -0.36
C LYS A 202 -4.11 -24.87 -1.87
N PRO A 203 -3.26 -25.62 -2.61
CA PRO A 203 -3.39 -25.76 -4.07
C PRO A 203 -4.79 -26.20 -4.54
N HIS A 204 -5.44 -27.14 -3.85
CA HIS A 204 -6.77 -27.62 -4.21
C HIS A 204 -7.85 -26.53 -4.08
N LYS A 205 -7.74 -25.63 -3.10
CA LYS A 205 -8.67 -24.50 -2.96
C LYS A 205 -8.44 -23.49 -4.08
N MET A 206 -7.18 -23.20 -4.40
CA MET A 206 -6.83 -22.24 -5.46
C MET A 206 -7.39 -22.65 -6.83
N VAL A 207 -7.30 -23.95 -7.19
CA VAL A 207 -7.90 -24.46 -8.44
C VAL A 207 -9.42 -24.29 -8.45
N GLN A 208 -10.10 -24.52 -7.32
CA GLN A 208 -11.54 -24.33 -7.20
C GLN A 208 -11.94 -22.86 -7.31
N ASP A 209 -11.20 -21.97 -6.66
CA ASP A 209 -11.48 -20.54 -6.64
C ASP A 209 -11.25 -19.91 -8.03
N VAL A 210 -10.15 -20.27 -8.71
CA VAL A 210 -9.88 -19.85 -10.10
C VAL A 210 -10.95 -20.39 -11.05
N GLY A 211 -11.35 -21.65 -10.90
CA GLY A 211 -12.43 -22.24 -11.69
C GLY A 211 -13.75 -21.48 -11.52
N LYS A 212 -14.13 -21.14 -10.28
CA LYS A 212 -15.33 -20.35 -9.99
C LYS A 212 -15.25 -18.92 -10.54
N TYR A 213 -14.10 -18.27 -10.40
CA TYR A 213 -13.86 -16.92 -10.93
C TYR A 213 -14.02 -16.89 -12.46
N LEU A 214 -13.38 -17.83 -13.17
CA LEU A 214 -13.49 -17.92 -14.63
C LEU A 214 -14.93 -18.22 -15.07
N LEU A 215 -15.65 -19.10 -14.37
CA LEU A 215 -17.06 -19.37 -14.64
C LEU A 215 -17.94 -18.13 -14.46
N ARG A 216 -17.76 -17.37 -13.37
CA ARG A 216 -18.46 -16.10 -13.15
C ARG A 216 -18.18 -15.09 -14.25
N ARG A 217 -16.93 -14.97 -14.70
CA ARG A 217 -16.55 -14.06 -15.78
C ARG A 217 -17.15 -14.47 -17.13
N MET A 218 -17.33 -15.77 -17.37
CA MET A 218 -17.90 -16.28 -18.62
C MET A 218 -19.43 -16.24 -18.66
N PHE A 219 -20.09 -16.42 -17.51
CA PHE A 219 -21.54 -16.64 -17.47
C PHE A 219 -22.32 -15.59 -16.65
N GLY A 220 -21.63 -14.62 -16.04
CA GLY A 220 -22.23 -13.67 -15.10
C GLY A 220 -22.61 -14.32 -13.77
N ASP A 221 -22.93 -13.49 -12.78
CA ASP A 221 -23.51 -13.98 -11.53
C ASP A 221 -24.94 -14.47 -11.79
N ALA A 222 -25.20 -15.75 -11.49
CA ALA A 222 -26.54 -16.31 -11.40
C ALA A 222 -27.16 -16.04 -10.02
#